data_AF-A0A7J4FJU5-F1
#
_entry.id   AF-A0A7J4FJU5-F1
#
_cell.length_a   1.000
_cell.length_b   1.000
_cell.length_c   1.000
_cell.angle_alpha   90.00
_cell.angle_beta   90.00
_cell.angle_gamma   90.00
#
_symmetry.space_group_name_H-M   'P 1'
#
loop_
_entity.id
_entity.type
_entity.pdbx_description
1 polymer ?
#
loop_
_entity_poly.entity_id
_entity_poly.type
_entity_poly.pdbx_seq_one_letter_code
_entity_poly.pdbx_strand_id
1 'polypeptide(L)'
;MKITDVETLFVDRYLYVRIHTDEGITGLGESGTWGYLEASEGAIKTFKRYLIGKDPLRIEHHWQYMYRNSHFRGSAIMGAISAID
;
A
#
# COMPACT_ATOMS: atom_id res chain seq x y z
N MET A 1 4.28 13.10 -11.99
CA MET A 1 4.29 12.57 -10.63
C MET A 1 4.72 11.12 -10.61
N LYS A 2 5.64 10.76 -9.71
CA LYS A 2 6.12 9.40 -9.45
C LYS A 2 6.14 9.13 -7.96
N ILE A 3 5.79 7.92 -7.55
CA ILE A 3 5.92 7.48 -6.16
C ILE A 3 7.40 7.35 -5.82
N THR A 4 7.85 8.03 -4.77
CA THR A 4 9.23 8.01 -4.26
C THR A 4 9.37 7.12 -3.03
N ASP A 5 8.30 6.97 -2.24
CA ASP A 5 8.29 6.07 -1.10
C ASP A 5 6.88 5.57 -0.75
N VAL A 6 6.83 4.40 -0.12
CA VAL A 6 5.64 3.83 0.52
C VAL A 6 6.04 3.46 1.94
N GLU A 7 5.56 4.22 2.90
CA GLU A 7 5.99 4.19 4.29
C GLU A 7 4.87 3.63 5.17
N THR A 8 5.20 2.68 6.04
CA THR A 8 4.26 2.11 7.01
C THR A 8 4.44 2.76 8.37
N LEU A 9 3.32 3.12 9.01
CA LEU A 9 3.28 3.77 10.31
C LEU A 9 2.38 2.98 11.26
N PHE A 10 2.98 2.35 12.26
CA PHE A 10 2.21 1.74 13.35
C PHE A 10 1.86 2.80 14.39
N VAL A 11 0.57 2.93 14.70
CA VAL A 11 0.06 3.88 15.70
C VAL A 11 -0.91 3.12 16.60
N ASP A 12 -0.46 2.68 17.77
CA ASP A 12 -1.25 1.79 18.66
C ASP A 12 -1.78 0.56 17.91
N ARG A 13 -3.10 0.46 17.75
CA ARG A 13 -3.80 -0.63 17.04
C ARG A 13 -3.97 -0.39 15.54
N TYR A 14 -3.46 0.71 15.01
CA TYR A 14 -3.64 1.17 13.64
C TYR A 14 -2.36 0.96 12.82
N LEU A 15 -2.53 0.66 11.53
CA LEU A 15 -1.46 0.69 10.54
C LEU A 15 -1.85 1.66 9.43
N TYR A 16 -1.14 2.77 9.36
CA TYR A 16 -1.26 3.74 8.27
C TYR A 16 -0.18 3.51 7.20
N VAL A 17 -0.49 3.93 5.98
CA VAL A 17 0.45 3.97 4.85
C VAL A 17 0.53 5.40 4.33
N ARG A 18 1.75 5.93 4.26
CA ARG A 18 2.02 7.19 3.55
C ARG A 18 2.67 6.90 2.20
N ILE A 19 2.10 7.45 1.14
CA ILE A 19 2.67 7.41 -0.21
C ILE A 19 3.25 8.78 -0.49
N HIS A 20 4.56 8.84 -0.76
CA HIS A 20 5.28 10.06 -1.09
C HIS A 20 5.52 10.16 -2.58
N THR A 21 5.48 11.37 -3.14
CA THR A 21 5.76 11.60 -4.57
C THR A 21 6.95 12.53 -4.80
N ASP A 22 7.48 12.51 -6.03
CA ASP A 22 8.56 13.40 -6.47
C ASP A 22 8.13 14.88 -6.56
N GLU A 23 6.84 15.16 -6.52
CA GLU A 23 6.24 16.50 -6.50
C GLU A 23 5.96 17.01 -5.08
N GLY A 24 6.34 16.26 -4.04
CA GLY A 24 6.14 16.64 -2.63
C GLY A 24 4.71 16.46 -2.12
N ILE A 25 3.86 15.74 -2.85
CA ILE A 25 2.50 15.38 -2.43
C ILE A 25 2.56 14.07 -1.64
N THR A 26 1.78 13.98 -0.56
CA THR A 26 1.67 12.78 0.26
C THR A 26 0.21 12.34 0.36
N GLY A 27 -0.05 11.06 0.05
CA GLY A 27 -1.32 10.38 0.33
C GLY A 27 -1.24 9.59 1.63
N LEU A 28 -2.36 9.49 2.36
CA LEU A 28 -2.47 8.72 3.59
C LEU A 28 -3.63 7.73 3.47
N GLY A 29 -3.36 6.45 3.71
CA GLY A 29 -4.37 5.40 3.80
C GLY A 29 -4.18 4.53 5.05
N GLU A 30 -5.16 3.67 5.32
CA GLU A 30 -5.21 2.85 6.53
C GLU A 30 -5.49 1.38 6.18
N SER A 31 -4.77 0.45 6.82
CA SER A 31 -5.05 -0.98 6.70
C SER A 31 -6.07 -1.41 7.74
N GLY A 32 -7.21 -1.92 7.27
CA GLY A 32 -8.25 -2.51 8.12
C GLY A 32 -7.94 -3.92 8.66
N THR A 33 -6.68 -4.38 8.62
CA THR A 33 -6.29 -5.73 9.09
C THR A 33 -6.06 -5.76 10.60
N TRP A 34 -7.04 -5.29 11.36
CA TRP A 34 -6.97 -5.19 12.83
C TRP A 34 -6.53 -6.50 13.47
N GLY A 35 -5.55 -6.43 14.38
CA GLY A 35 -5.00 -7.60 15.07
C GLY A 35 -3.98 -8.43 14.27
N TYR A 36 -3.78 -8.14 12.97
CA TYR A 36 -2.77 -8.78 12.12
C TYR A 36 -2.05 -7.76 11.23
N LEU A 37 -1.67 -6.62 11.84
CA LEU A 37 -1.12 -5.47 11.13
C LEU A 37 0.22 -5.80 10.46
N GLU A 38 1.08 -6.58 11.11
CA GLU A 38 2.39 -6.99 10.60
C GLU A 38 2.29 -7.86 9.34
N ALA A 39 1.22 -8.67 9.25
CA ALA A 39 0.95 -9.45 8.03
C ALA A 39 0.57 -8.51 6.87
N SER A 40 -0.22 -7.47 7.13
CA SER A 40 -0.55 -6.45 6.14
C SER A 40 0.67 -5.61 5.76
N GLU A 41 1.51 -5.25 6.74
CA GLU A 41 2.78 -4.54 6.51
C GLU A 41 3.73 -5.33 5.59
N GLY A 42 3.82 -6.65 5.77
CA GLY A 42 4.58 -7.53 4.88
C GLY A 42 4.08 -7.49 3.42
N ALA A 43 2.76 -7.42 3.22
CA ALA A 43 2.17 -7.25 1.90
C ALA A 43 2.45 -5.85 1.33
N ILE A 44 2.32 -4.79 2.14
CA ILE A 44 2.66 -3.41 1.74
C ILE A 44 4.12 -3.32 1.29
N LYS A 45 5.06 -3.90 2.04
CA LYS A 45 6.49 -3.97 1.65
C LYS A 45 6.71 -4.69 0.32
N THR A 46 5.86 -5.65 -0.02
CA THR A 46 5.89 -6.33 -1.32
C THR A 46 5.37 -5.42 -2.43
N PHE A 47 4.25 -4.74 -2.22
CA PHE A 47 3.70 -3.81 -3.20
C PHE A 47 4.55 -2.56 -3.40
N LYS A 48 5.22 -2.07 -2.35
CA LYS A 48 6.21 -0.99 -2.43
C LYS A 48 7.23 -1.23 -3.54
N ARG A 49 7.80 -2.45 -3.64
CA ARG A 49 8.80 -2.78 -4.68
C ARG A 49 8.28 -2.56 -6.10
N TYR A 50 6.98 -2.72 -6.33
CA TYR A 50 6.34 -2.45 -7.61
C TYR A 50 6.00 -0.96 -7.80
N LEU A 51 5.52 -0.29 -6.75
CA LEU A 51 4.98 1.07 -6.80
C LEU A 51 6.06 2.14 -6.97
N ILE A 52 7.27 1.94 -6.46
CA ILE A 52 8.35 2.93 -6.59
C ILE A 52 8.59 3.28 -8.08
N GLY A 53 8.60 4.58 -8.37
CA GLY A 53 8.79 5.13 -9.72
C GLY A 53 7.56 5.08 -10.62
N LYS A 54 6.41 4.56 -10.14
CA LYS A 54 5.15 4.55 -10.90
C LYS A 54 4.39 5.86 -10.73
N ASP A 55 3.59 6.19 -11.73
CA ASP A 55 2.64 7.30 -11.68
C ASP A 55 1.47 6.93 -10.73
N PRO A 56 1.31 7.59 -9.57
CA PRO A 56 0.27 7.26 -8.59
C PRO A 56 -1.16 7.47 -9.12
N LEU A 57 -1.36 8.30 -10.16
CA LEU A 57 -2.70 8.58 -10.69
C LEU A 57 -3.27 7.43 -11.52
N ARG A 58 -2.49 6.37 -11.77
CA ARG A 58 -2.95 5.14 -12.41
C ARG A 58 -3.58 4.17 -11.40
N ILE A 59 -4.47 4.67 -10.55
CA ILE A 59 -5.04 3.98 -9.38
C ILE A 59 -5.55 2.57 -9.75
N GLU A 60 -6.49 2.48 -10.70
CA GLU A 60 -7.06 1.18 -11.13
C GLU A 60 -6.01 0.21 -11.69
N HIS A 61 -4.96 0.71 -12.36
CA HIS A 61 -3.88 -0.14 -12.85
C HIS A 61 -3.08 -0.76 -11.69
N HIS A 62 -2.76 0.05 -10.68
CA HIS A 62 -2.04 -0.41 -9.49
C HIS A 62 -2.89 -1.38 -8.68
N TRP A 63 -4.18 -1.06 -8.49
CA TRP A 63 -5.12 -1.93 -7.80
C TRP A 63 -5.20 -3.31 -8.48
N GLN A 64 -5.40 -3.34 -9.79
CA GLN A 64 -5.46 -4.59 -10.56
C GLN A 64 -4.13 -5.36 -10.52
N TYR A 65 -2.99 -4.67 -10.58
CA TYR A 65 -1.68 -5.31 -10.42
C TYR A 65 -1.56 -5.97 -9.05
N MET A 66 -1.80 -5.23 -7.97
CA MET A 66 -1.68 -5.74 -6.60
C MET A 66 -2.65 -6.90 -6.33
N TYR A 67 -3.87 -6.82 -6.87
CA TYR A 67 -4.90 -7.84 -6.67
C TYR A 67 -4.69 -9.13 -7.49
N ARG A 68 -4.10 -9.04 -8.69
CA ARG A 68 -4.07 -10.16 -9.65
C ARG A 68 -2.70 -10.76 -9.92
N ASN A 69 -1.61 -10.02 -9.68
CA ASN A 69 -0.27 -10.44 -10.09
C ASN A 69 0.25 -11.67 -9.32
N SER A 70 -0.13 -11.83 -8.04
CA SER A 70 0.45 -12.86 -7.16
C SER A 70 -0.47 -14.06 -6.89
N HIS A 71 -1.57 -14.21 -7.64
CA HIS A 71 -2.60 -15.25 -7.53
C HIS A 71 -3.37 -15.33 -6.18
N PHE A 72 -2.69 -15.15 -5.05
CA PHE A 72 -3.24 -15.22 -3.70
C PHE A 72 -4.00 -13.97 -3.29
N ARG A 73 -5.03 -14.17 -2.46
CA ARG A 73 -5.91 -13.15 -1.87
C ARG A 73 -6.11 -13.49 -0.40
N GLY A 74 -6.55 -12.53 0.39
CA GLY A 74 -6.84 -12.74 1.81
C GLY A 74 -6.77 -11.43 2.59
N SER A 75 -7.20 -11.45 3.85
CA SER A 75 -7.39 -10.23 4.64
C SER A 75 -6.15 -9.35 4.72
N ALA A 76 -4.96 -9.92 4.94
CA ALA A 76 -3.71 -9.16 5.00
C ALA A 76 -3.37 -8.45 3.67
N ILE A 77 -3.60 -9.14 2.54
CA ILE A 77 -3.39 -8.61 1.19
C ILE A 77 -4.43 -7.54 0.87
N MET A 78 -5.70 -7.80 1.17
CA MET A 78 -6.78 -6.86 0.90
C MET A 78 -6.69 -5.60 1.77
N GLY A 79 -6.30 -5.73 3.03
CA GLY A 79 -6.04 -4.58 3.89
C GLY A 79 -4.83 -3.77 3.44
N ALA A 80 -3.79 -4.42 2.90
CA ALA A 80 -2.66 -3.74 2.30
C ALA A 80 -3.06 -2.95 1.04
N ILE A 81 -3.87 -3.56 0.16
CA ILE A 81 -4.40 -2.90 -1.04
C ILE A 81 -5.28 -1.72 -0.63
N SER A 82 -6.19 -1.91 0.33
CA SER A 82 -7.08 -0.85 0.84
C SER A 82 -6.35 0.32 1.45
N ALA A 83 -5.15 0.13 2.01
CA ALA A 83 -4.33 1.20 2.56
C ALA A 83 -3.54 1.97 1.49
N ILE A 84 -3.36 1.37 0.31
CA ILE A 84 -2.55 1.92 -0.79
C ILE A 84 -3.43 2.62 -1.83
N ASP A 85 -4.63 2.08 -2.11
CA ASP A 85 -5.63 2.64 -3.03
C ASP A 85 -6.14 4.01 -2.56
#